data_AF-A0A2V6BG81-F1
#
_entry.id   AF-A0A2V6BG81-F1
#
_cell.length_a   1.000
_cell.length_b   1.000
_cell.length_c   1.000
_cell.angle_alpha   90.00
_cell.angle_beta   90.00
_cell.angle_gamma   90.00
#
_symmetry.space_group_name_H-M   'P 1'
#
loop_
_entity.id
_entity.type
_entity.pdbx_description
1 polymer ?
#
loop_
_entity_poly.entity_id
_entity_poly.type
_entity_poly.pdbx_seq_one_letter_code
_entity_poly.pdbx_strand_id
1 'polypeptide(L)' 'MFGSLAPAVFAGLVFGYLCYDMLHYATHHLAMKRGVWLWLKQYHLRHHFKDDHVGYGISSPLWDYVFRTTRK' A
#
# COMPACT_ATOMS: atom_id res chain seq x y z
N MET A 1 32.41 0.41 -4.87
CA MET A 1 31.71 -0.88 -4.94
C MET A 1 30.19 -0.78 -5.03
N PHE A 2 29.51 0.26 -4.51
CA PHE A 2 28.03 0.37 -4.61
C PHE A 2 27.48 1.32 -5.69
N GLY A 3 28.34 2.13 -6.33
CA GLY A 3 27.91 3.18 -7.26
C GLY A 3 27.19 2.69 -8.52
N SER A 4 27.51 1.50 -9.03
CA SER A 4 26.88 0.94 -10.23
C SER A 4 25.48 0.37 -9.99
N LEU A 5 25.17 -0.04 -8.76
CA LEU A 5 23.84 -0.55 -8.40
C LEU A 5 22.89 0.56 -7.95
N ALA A 6 23.43 1.71 -7.53
CA ALA A 6 22.65 2.84 -7.04
C ALA A 6 21.54 3.30 -8.02
N PRO A 7 21.78 3.43 -9.34
CA PRO A 7 20.72 3.81 -10.28
C PRO A 7 19.59 2.79 -10.35
N ALA A 8 19.90 1.49 -10.32
CA ALA A 8 18.90 0.43 -10.39
C ALA A 8 18.06 0.36 -9.10
N VAL A 9 18.70 0.49 -7.93
CA VAL A 9 17.99 0.56 -6.64
C VAL A 9 17.10 1.80 -6.59
N PHE A 10 17.60 2.95 -7.03
CA PHE A 10 16.81 4.18 -7.09
C PHE A 10 15.61 4.06 -8.04
N ALA A 11 15.80 3.50 -9.23
CA ALA A 11 14.72 3.25 -10.17
C ALA A 11 13.66 2.31 -9.57
N GLY A 12 14.08 1.25 -8.85
CA GLY A 12 13.17 0.35 -8.15
C GLY A 12 12.38 1.04 -7.04
N LEU A 13 13.01 1.92 -6.26
CA LEU A 13 12.34 2.72 -5.23
C LEU A 13 11.29 3.66 -5.83
N VAL A 14 11.65 4.39 -6.89
CA VAL A 14 10.72 5.32 -7.58
C VAL A 14 9.57 4.54 -8.22
N PHE A 15 9.85 3.44 -8.91
CA PHE A 15 8.82 2.59 -9.50
C PHE A 15 7.86 2.04 -8.43
N GLY A 16 8.38 1.53 -7.32
CA GLY A 16 7.58 1.06 -6.19
C GLY A 16 6.70 2.16 -5.60
N TYR A 17 7.23 3.38 -5.45
CA TYR A 17 6.46 4.54 -5.00
C TYR A 17 5.32 4.89 -5.95
N LEU A 18 5.58 4.91 -7.27
CA LEU A 18 4.52 5.17 -8.27
C LEU A 18 3.44 4.08 -8.24
N CYS A 19 3.81 2.81 -8.12
CA CYS A 19 2.83 1.73 -7.96
C CYS A 19 1.98 1.89 -6.70
N TYR A 20 2.61 2.28 -5.58
CA TYR A 20 1.92 2.56 -4.33
C TYR A 20 0.91 3.71 -4.48
N ASP A 21 1.32 4.83 -5.06
CA ASP A 21 0.47 6.01 -5.24
C ASP A 21 -0.69 5.73 -6.22
N MET A 22 -0.41 5.05 -7.34
CA MET A 22 -1.44 4.62 -8.28
C MET A 22 -2.45 3.67 -7.64
N LEU A 23 -1.98 2.72 -6.81
CA LEU A 23 -2.87 1.81 -6.09
C LEU A 23 -3.72 2.56 -5.07
N HIS A 24 -3.14 3.52 -4.34
CA HIS A 24 -3.86 4.38 -3.42
C HIS A 24 -5.00 5.10 -4.15
N TYR A 25 -4.69 5.79 -5.25
CA TYR A 25 -5.69 6.43 -6.12
C TYR A 25 -6.76 5.43 -6.57
N ALA A 26 -6.35 4.24 -7.02
CA ALA A 26 -7.26 3.21 -7.49
C ALA A 26 -8.23 2.72 -6.39
N THR A 27 -7.77 2.56 -5.15
CA THR A 27 -8.63 2.14 -4.03
C THR A 27 -9.73 3.16 -3.72
N HIS A 28 -9.46 4.45 -3.91
CA HIS A 28 -10.47 5.50 -3.74
C HIS A 28 -11.41 5.60 -4.93
N HIS A 29 -10.88 5.61 -6.15
CA HIS A 29 -11.62 6.07 -7.33
C HIS A 29 -12.11 4.96 -8.26
N LEU A 30 -11.53 3.76 -8.21
CA LEU A 30 -11.89 2.67 -9.13
C LEU A 30 -12.81 1.63 -8.46
N ALA A 31 -13.64 1.00 -9.29
CA ALA A 31 -14.53 -0.09 -8.87
C ALA A 31 -13.77 -1.43 -8.79
N MET A 32 -13.07 -1.67 -7.67
CA MET A 32 -12.48 -2.97 -7.36
C MET A 32 -13.54 -3.92 -6.84
N LYS A 33 -13.94 -4.93 -7.63
CA LYS A 33 -15.14 -5.73 -7.35
C LYS A 33 -14.88 -7.12 -6.77
N ARG A 34 -13.66 -7.68 -6.87
CA ARG A 34 -13.38 -9.08 -6.47
C ARG A 34 -11.92 -9.28 -6.03
N GLY A 35 -11.70 -10.36 -5.28
CA GLY A 35 -10.38 -10.88 -4.92
C GLY A 35 -9.53 -9.94 -4.08
N VAL A 36 -8.21 -10.02 -4.27
CA VAL A 36 -7.20 -9.25 -3.51
C VAL A 36 -7.41 -7.74 -3.66
N TRP A 37 -7.79 -7.26 -4.84
CA TRP A 37 -8.04 -5.83 -5.09
C TRP A 37 -9.21 -5.30 -4.26
N LEU A 38 -10.33 -6.04 -4.21
CA LEU A 38 -11.45 -5.66 -3.35
C LEU A 38 -11.04 -5.69 -1.87
N TRP A 39 -10.27 -6.68 -1.45
CA TRP A 39 -9.78 -6.78 -0.08
C TRP A 39 -8.89 -5.59 0.29
N LEU A 40 -7.93 -5.19 -0.56
CA LEU A 40 -7.07 -4.01 -0.36
C LEU A 40 -7.91 -2.72 -0.30
N LYS A 41 -8.87 -2.55 -1.21
CA LYS A 41 -9.80 -1.42 -1.16
C LYS A 41 -10.57 -1.38 0.15
N GLN A 42 -11.13 -2.50 0.59
CA GLN A 42 -11.85 -2.57 1.87
C GLN A 42 -10.93 -2.32 3.06
N TYR A 43 -9.69 -2.79 3.01
CA TYR A 43 -8.69 -2.54 4.05
C TYR A 43 -8.37 -1.05 4.16
N HIS A 44 -8.06 -0.40 3.04
CA HIS A 44 -7.72 1.03 2.98
C HIS A 44 -8.91 1.95 3.29
N LEU A 45 -10.10 1.69 2.73
CA LEU A 45 -11.28 2.52 3.03
C LEU A 45 -11.72 2.39 4.49
N ARG A 46 -11.43 1.26 5.13
CA ARG A 46 -11.67 1.10 6.56
C ARG A 46 -10.76 1.99 7.39
N HIS A 47 -9.50 2.21 6.99
CA HIS A 47 -8.62 3.18 7.64
C HIS A 47 -9.28 4.57 7.62
N HIS A 48 -9.70 5.06 6.45
CA HIS A 48 -10.35 6.38 6.36
C HIS A 48 -11.71 6.51 7.07
N PHE A 49 -12.54 5.47 7.04
CA PHE A 49 -13.95 5.60 7.44
C PHE A 49 -14.34 4.90 8.73
N LYS A 50 -13.44 4.17 9.38
CA LYS A 50 -13.73 3.50 10.65
C LYS A 50 -12.76 3.85 11.77
N ASP A 51 -11.46 3.81 11.50
CA ASP A 51 -10.41 4.07 12.49
C ASP A 51 -9.11 4.28 11.73
N ASP A 52 -8.63 5.53 11.72
CA ASP A 52 -7.44 6.02 11.03
C ASP A 52 -6.15 5.84 11.86
N HIS A 53 -6.25 5.30 13.08
CA HIS A 53 -5.10 4.92 13.90
C HIS A 53 -4.61 3.49 13.64
N VAL A 54 -5.21 2.77 12.69
CA VAL A 54 -4.84 1.40 12.29
C VAL A 54 -4.95 1.21 10.79
N GLY A 55 -4.30 0.16 10.25
CA GLY A 55 -4.43 -0.25 8.86
C GLY A 55 -3.79 0.72 7.86
N TYR A 56 -2.54 1.12 8.12
CA TYR A 56 -1.82 2.10 7.31
C TYR A 56 -1.37 1.55 5.94
N GLY A 57 -1.31 0.23 5.80
CA GLY A 57 -0.88 -0.42 4.56
C GLY A 57 -1.89 -0.28 3.42
N ILE A 58 -1.45 0.28 2.29
CA ILE A 58 -2.25 0.37 1.05
C ILE A 58 -1.98 -0.80 0.10
N SER A 59 -0.71 -1.14 -0.14
CA SER A 59 -0.30 -2.22 -1.05
C SER A 59 -0.27 -3.59 -0.39
N SER A 60 -0.02 -3.62 0.92
CA SER A 60 -0.08 -4.83 1.74
C SER A 60 -0.18 -4.46 3.23
N PRO A 61 -0.72 -5.35 4.07
CA PRO A 61 -0.75 -5.18 5.52
C PRO A 61 0.56 -5.60 6.21
N LEU A 62 1.62 -5.94 5.46
CA LEU A 62 2.84 -6.56 6.04
C LEU A 62 3.41 -5.73 7.19
N TRP A 63 3.60 -4.44 6.95
CA TRP A 63 4.13 -3.53 7.96
C TRP A 63 3.14 -3.28 9.09
N ASP A 64 1.84 -3.36 8.84
CA ASP A 64 0.85 -3.29 9.92
C ASP A 64 0.98 -4.47 10.89
N TYR A 65 1.34 -5.67 10.42
CA TYR A 65 1.60 -6.80 11.31
C TYR A 65 2.89 -6.61 12.11
N VAL A 66 3.95 -6.16 11.44
CA VAL A 66 5.26 -5.91 12.08
C VAL A 66 5.14 -4.87 13.18
N PHE A 67 4.42 -3.78 12.93
CA PHE A 67 4.27 -2.67 13.87
C PHE A 67 3.01 -2.75 14.74
N ARG A 68 2.24 -3.84 14.63
CA ARG A 68 1.01 -4.10 15.40
C ARG A 68 -0.07 -3.02 15.23
N THR A 69 -0.15 -2.47 14.02
CA THR A 69 -1.20 -1.54 13.59
C THR A 69 -2.25 -2.23 12.72
N THR A 70 -2.23 -3.58 12.62
CA THR A 70 -3.34 -4.31 12.03
C THR A 70 -4.58 -4.18 12.87
N ARG A 71 -5.72 -4.01 12.21
CA ARG A 71 -7.02 -4.04 12.86
C ARG A 71 -7.31 -5.44 13.41
N LYS A 72 -7.80 -5.50 14.65
CA LYS A 72 -8.27 -6.73 15.31
C LYS A 72 -9.59 -7.21 14.73
#